data_AF-A0A3G1A766-F1
#
_entry.id   AF-A0A3G1A766-F1
#
_cell.length_a   1.000
_cell.length_b   1.000
_cell.length_c   1.000
_cell.angle_alpha   90.00
_cell.angle_beta   90.00
_cell.angle_gamma   90.00
#
_symmetry.space_group_name_H-M   'P 1'
#
loop_
_entity.id
_entity.type
_entity.pdbx_description
1 polymer ?
#
loop_
_entity_poly.entity_id
_entity_poly.type
_entity_poly.pdbx_seq_one_letter_code
_entity_poly.pdbx_strand_id
1 'polypeptide(L)'
;MIKEETWRNALEKSLEDFKAKIQVIEQELEKIERELETRSIQEPSELFARIIALRRELKTYYSVFKREIEAVFSSAKTEARELPQEEAEELIEDLNDMVDELMETAEDLVEDLSDRLEDLKEKVKESWKTTLREMRKEITVEKSLEAPPGSLRPRTPSVVISSVRLPEADLKVIDSLVEAGIFRSRNEAIAFFVHRGIEASKDWLEKINSTLENIRKLQEEAKREIMSLLDESSEKIEANR
;
A
#
# COMPACT_ATOMS: atom_id res chain seq x y z
N MET A 1 17.74 -47.25 15.15
CA MET A 1 16.47 -47.86 14.69
C MET A 1 15.20 -47.24 15.28
N ILE A 2 14.60 -47.66 16.42
CA ILE A 2 13.27 -47.11 16.82
C ILE A 2 13.27 -45.57 16.99
N LYS A 3 14.33 -45.01 17.58
CA LYS A 3 14.41 -43.56 17.79
C LYS A 3 14.72 -42.78 16.49
N GLU A 4 15.50 -43.39 15.60
CA GLU A 4 15.89 -42.88 14.27
C GLU A 4 14.68 -42.61 13.38
N GLU A 5 13.77 -43.58 13.37
CA GLU A 5 12.46 -43.49 12.73
C GLU A 5 11.66 -42.28 13.25
N THR A 6 11.76 -41.96 14.55
CA THR A 6 11.00 -40.84 15.14
C THR A 6 11.46 -39.47 14.64
N TRP A 7 12.76 -39.21 14.55
CA TRP A 7 13.24 -37.91 14.06
C TRP A 7 13.03 -37.77 12.55
N ARG A 8 13.24 -38.84 11.77
CA ARG A 8 12.91 -38.87 10.34
C ARG A 8 11.45 -38.48 10.10
N ASN A 9 10.51 -39.14 10.79
CA ASN A 9 9.09 -38.83 10.71
C ASN A 9 8.77 -37.38 11.15
N ALA A 10 9.48 -36.86 12.15
CA ALA A 10 9.28 -35.48 12.61
C ALA A 10 9.76 -34.43 11.58
N LEU A 11 10.89 -34.69 10.92
CA LEU A 11 11.43 -33.84 9.85
C LEU A 11 10.49 -33.86 8.62
N GLU A 12 10.10 -35.05 8.17
CA GLU A 12 9.16 -35.21 7.04
C GLU A 12 7.83 -34.50 7.30
N LYS A 13 7.28 -34.67 8.50
CA LYS A 13 6.04 -33.98 8.89
C LYS A 13 6.20 -32.47 8.90
N SER A 14 7.32 -31.95 9.41
CA SER A 14 7.60 -30.50 9.42
C SER A 14 7.61 -29.94 7.99
N LEU A 15 8.22 -30.69 7.05
CA LEU A 15 8.25 -30.31 5.63
C LEU A 15 6.87 -30.36 4.99
N GLU A 16 6.06 -31.38 5.30
CA GLU A 16 4.69 -31.50 4.79
C GLU A 16 3.78 -30.38 5.30
N ASP A 17 3.85 -30.07 6.61
CA ASP A 17 3.12 -28.96 7.22
C ASP A 17 3.56 -27.60 6.64
N PHE A 18 4.84 -27.44 6.32
CA PHE A 18 5.35 -26.26 5.64
C PHE A 18 4.81 -26.14 4.21
N LYS A 19 4.90 -27.21 3.41
CA LYS A 19 4.35 -27.26 2.04
C LYS A 19 2.85 -26.95 2.01
N ALA A 20 2.07 -27.47 2.97
CA ALA A 20 0.64 -27.16 3.08
C ALA A 20 0.38 -25.66 3.30
N LYS A 21 1.20 -24.98 4.11
CA LYS A 21 1.11 -23.53 4.32
C LYS A 21 1.51 -22.75 3.05
N ILE A 22 2.53 -23.20 2.33
CA ILE A 22 2.93 -22.61 1.04
C ILE A 22 1.79 -22.69 0.02
N GLN A 23 1.12 -23.84 -0.09
CA GLN A 23 -0.02 -24.01 -0.99
C GLN A 23 -1.16 -23.02 -0.72
N VAL A 24 -1.41 -22.67 0.56
CA VAL A 24 -2.42 -21.65 0.90
C VAL A 24 -2.02 -20.28 0.34
N ILE A 25 -0.74 -19.91 0.43
CA ILE A 25 -0.24 -18.65 -0.13
C ILE A 25 -0.36 -18.66 -1.66
N GLU A 26 0.01 -19.77 -2.31
CA GLU A 26 -0.13 -19.91 -3.76
C GLU A 26 -1.57 -19.75 -4.23
N GLN A 27 -2.54 -20.34 -3.53
CA GLN A 27 -3.96 -20.21 -3.85
C GLN A 27 -4.45 -18.77 -3.73
N GLU A 28 -4.02 -18.02 -2.71
CA GLU A 28 -4.35 -16.60 -2.59
C GLU A 28 -3.68 -15.76 -3.67
N LEU A 29 -2.43 -16.08 -4.02
CA LEU A 29 -1.70 -15.42 -5.10
C LEU A 29 -2.43 -15.61 -6.45
N GLU A 30 -2.88 -16.83 -6.75
CA GLU A 30 -3.69 -17.10 -7.95
C GLU A 30 -5.00 -16.33 -7.98
N LYS A 31 -5.66 -16.14 -6.82
CA LYS A 31 -6.88 -15.31 -6.75
C LYS A 31 -6.57 -13.87 -7.13
N ILE A 32 -5.49 -13.30 -6.59
CA ILE A 32 -5.06 -11.93 -6.91
C ILE A 32 -4.69 -11.81 -8.40
N GLU A 33 -4.00 -12.79 -8.97
CA GLU A 33 -3.69 -12.83 -10.41
C GLU A 33 -4.96 -12.83 -11.27
N ARG A 34 -5.97 -13.65 -10.94
CA ARG A 34 -7.26 -13.68 -11.66
C ARG A 34 -8.04 -12.36 -11.50
N GLU A 35 -8.03 -11.77 -10.32
CA GLU A 35 -8.65 -10.46 -10.07
C GLU A 35 -7.99 -9.35 -10.93
N LEU A 36 -6.67 -9.42 -11.11
CA LEU A 36 -5.92 -8.51 -11.97
C LEU A 36 -6.26 -8.70 -13.46
N GLU A 37 -6.35 -9.95 -13.93
CA GLU A 37 -6.69 -10.29 -15.32
C GLU A 37 -8.11 -9.87 -15.71
N THR A 38 -9.07 -10.09 -14.80
CA THR A 38 -10.48 -9.75 -15.03
C THR A 38 -10.75 -8.24 -15.01
N ARG A 39 -9.74 -7.41 -14.75
CA ARG A 39 -9.85 -5.95 -14.58
C ARG A 39 -10.94 -5.54 -13.58
N SER A 40 -11.35 -6.45 -12.70
CA SER A 40 -12.25 -6.17 -11.58
C SER A 40 -11.44 -5.54 -10.45
N ILE A 41 -10.66 -4.50 -10.76
CA ILE A 41 -9.80 -3.81 -9.82
C ILE A 41 -10.72 -3.04 -8.89
N GLN A 42 -11.00 -3.59 -7.70
CA GLN A 42 -11.86 -2.91 -6.73
C GLN A 42 -11.11 -1.77 -6.06
N GLU A 43 -9.86 -1.97 -5.59
CA GLU A 43 -8.94 -0.89 -5.19
C GLU A 43 -7.45 -1.33 -5.25
N PRO A 44 -6.51 -0.49 -5.76
CA PRO A 44 -5.06 -0.78 -5.76
C PRO A 44 -4.49 -1.09 -4.39
N SER A 45 -4.88 -0.27 -3.41
CA SER A 45 -4.38 -0.32 -2.03
C SER A 45 -4.65 -1.66 -1.40
N GLU A 46 -5.82 -2.24 -1.66
CA GLU A 46 -6.22 -3.54 -1.15
C GLU A 46 -5.37 -4.67 -1.76
N LEU A 47 -5.13 -4.65 -3.07
CA LEU A 47 -4.28 -5.65 -3.73
C LEU A 47 -2.83 -5.57 -3.23
N PHE A 48 -2.26 -4.37 -3.10
CA PHE A 48 -0.93 -4.19 -2.53
C PHE A 48 -0.85 -4.67 -1.07
N ALA A 49 -1.85 -4.33 -0.25
CA ALA A 49 -1.91 -4.77 1.14
C ALA A 49 -1.96 -6.30 1.25
N ARG A 50 -2.75 -6.97 0.39
CA ARG A 50 -2.82 -8.44 0.32
C ARG A 50 -1.47 -9.05 -0.08
N ILE A 51 -0.81 -8.54 -1.12
CA ILE A 51 0.51 -9.05 -1.54
C ILE A 51 1.55 -8.88 -0.43
N ILE A 52 1.56 -7.72 0.26
CA ILE A 52 2.47 -7.47 1.38
C ILE A 52 2.17 -8.42 2.55
N ALA A 53 0.89 -8.71 2.82
CA ALA A 53 0.49 -9.67 3.84
C ALA A 53 1.00 -11.09 3.52
N LEU A 54 0.79 -11.57 2.28
CA LEU A 54 1.28 -12.88 1.84
C LEU A 54 2.80 -13.01 1.97
N ARG A 55 3.56 -11.97 1.61
CA ARG A 55 5.02 -11.96 1.80
C ARG A 55 5.43 -12.07 3.27
N ARG A 56 4.69 -11.40 4.17
CA ARG A 56 4.94 -11.49 5.62
C ARG A 56 4.60 -12.88 6.16
N GLU A 57 3.51 -13.47 5.69
CA GLU A 57 3.10 -14.83 6.06
C GLU A 57 4.14 -15.86 5.60
N LEU A 58 4.59 -15.79 4.35
CA LEU A 58 5.65 -16.64 3.81
C LEU A 58 6.91 -16.63 4.71
N LYS A 59 7.39 -15.42 5.02
CA LYS A 59 8.55 -15.23 5.91
C LYS A 59 8.31 -15.82 7.31
N THR A 60 7.09 -15.66 7.83
CA THR A 60 6.71 -16.18 9.14
C THR A 60 6.70 -17.70 9.14
N TYR A 61 6.11 -18.32 8.12
CA TYR A 61 6.04 -19.77 7.99
C TYR A 61 7.42 -20.39 7.84
N TYR A 62 8.29 -19.83 7.01
CA TYR A 62 9.67 -20.29 6.88
C TYR A 62 10.46 -20.17 8.21
N SER A 63 10.26 -19.07 8.95
CA SER A 63 10.92 -18.88 10.25
C SER A 63 10.44 -19.89 11.30
N VAL A 64 9.15 -20.27 11.28
CA VAL A 64 8.60 -21.30 12.17
C VAL A 64 9.16 -22.66 11.79
N PHE A 65 9.13 -23.00 10.50
CA PHE A 65 9.68 -24.24 9.97
C PHE A 65 11.15 -24.43 10.37
N LYS A 66 12.01 -23.44 10.11
CA LYS A 66 13.43 -23.49 10.49
C LYS A 66 13.62 -23.79 11.98
N ARG A 67 12.81 -23.19 12.86
CA ARG A 67 12.86 -23.46 14.31
C ARG A 67 12.43 -24.87 14.67
N GLU A 68 11.44 -25.43 13.97
CA GLU A 68 10.99 -26.81 14.17
C GLU A 68 12.12 -27.79 13.80
N ILE A 69 12.80 -27.55 12.67
CA ILE A 69 13.95 -28.36 12.25
C ILE A 69 15.12 -28.25 13.24
N GLU A 70 15.48 -27.03 13.65
CA GLU A 70 16.53 -26.80 14.66
C GLU A 70 16.22 -27.50 15.99
N ALA A 71 14.94 -27.56 16.39
CA ALA A 71 14.51 -28.26 17.59
C ALA A 71 14.64 -29.77 17.47
N VAL A 72 14.22 -30.36 16.33
CA VAL A 72 14.39 -31.80 16.06
C VAL A 72 15.87 -32.16 16.05
N PHE A 73 16.69 -31.37 15.35
CA PHE A 73 18.14 -31.56 15.27
C PHE A 73 18.81 -31.51 16.65
N SER A 74 18.44 -30.53 17.48
CA SER A 74 18.97 -30.39 18.84
C SER A 74 18.58 -31.56 19.75
N SER A 75 17.35 -32.07 19.61
CA SER A 75 16.88 -33.26 20.34
C SER A 75 17.70 -34.49 19.93
N ALA A 76 17.80 -34.74 18.63
CA ALA A 76 18.54 -35.89 18.10
C ALA A 76 20.01 -35.86 18.50
N LYS A 77 20.67 -34.68 18.46
CA LYS A 77 22.05 -34.51 18.92
C LYS A 77 22.22 -34.77 20.43
N THR A 78 21.21 -34.46 21.23
CA THR A 78 21.23 -34.75 22.67
C THR A 78 21.13 -36.25 22.91
N GLU A 79 20.27 -36.93 22.16
CA GLU A 79 20.09 -38.38 22.24
C GLU A 79 21.29 -39.16 21.69
N ALA A 80 21.95 -38.65 20.64
CA ALA A 80 23.16 -39.25 20.10
C ALA A 80 24.30 -39.34 21.13
N ARG A 81 24.33 -38.46 22.14
CA ARG A 81 25.33 -38.53 23.23
C ARG A 81 25.21 -39.75 24.13
N GLU A 82 24.06 -40.43 24.10
CA GLU A 82 23.84 -41.67 24.85
C GLU A 82 24.39 -42.91 24.13
N LEU A 83 24.79 -42.76 22.85
CA LEU A 83 25.30 -43.83 22.01
C LEU A 83 26.83 -43.94 22.07
N PRO A 84 27.40 -45.10 21.67
CA PRO A 84 28.83 -45.21 21.38
C PRO A 84 29.27 -44.16 20.37
N GLN A 85 30.51 -43.68 20.48
CA GLN A 85 31.03 -42.57 19.67
C GLN A 85 30.85 -42.79 18.16
N GLU A 86 31.17 -43.99 17.67
CA GLU A 86 31.10 -44.34 16.24
C GLU A 86 29.65 -44.31 15.71
N GLU A 87 28.71 -44.89 16.46
CA GLU A 87 27.27 -44.86 16.14
C GLU A 87 26.67 -43.45 16.25
N ALA A 88 27.17 -42.64 17.19
CA ALA A 88 26.73 -41.25 17.36
C ALA A 88 27.20 -40.35 16.21
N GLU A 89 28.42 -40.57 15.72
CA GLU A 89 28.99 -39.84 14.58
C GLU A 89 28.22 -40.15 13.28
N GLU A 90 27.98 -41.43 12.99
CA GLU A 90 27.20 -41.87 11.82
C GLU A 90 25.77 -41.31 11.85
N LEU A 91 25.07 -41.41 12.99
CA LEU A 91 23.72 -40.86 13.13
C LEU A 91 23.65 -39.34 12.93
N ILE A 92 24.67 -38.61 13.41
CA ILE A 92 24.71 -37.15 13.27
C ILE A 92 25.00 -36.77 11.82
N GLU A 93 25.87 -37.49 11.12
CA GLU A 93 26.15 -37.29 9.69
C GLU A 93 24.88 -37.48 8.87
N ASP A 94 24.21 -38.63 9.00
CA ASP A 94 22.94 -38.91 8.33
C ASP A 94 21.88 -37.85 8.60
N LEU A 95 21.78 -37.38 9.85
CA LEU A 95 20.83 -36.37 10.24
C LEU A 95 21.14 -34.99 9.62
N ASN A 96 22.42 -34.61 9.51
CA ASN A 96 22.80 -33.35 8.85
C ASN A 96 22.41 -33.40 7.38
N ASP A 97 22.75 -34.49 6.69
CA ASP A 97 22.44 -34.64 5.26
C ASP A 97 20.93 -34.53 4.99
N MET A 98 20.11 -35.16 5.85
CA MET A 98 18.66 -35.05 5.76
C MET A 98 18.13 -33.63 6.02
N VAL A 99 18.70 -32.94 7.01
CA VAL A 99 18.32 -31.56 7.32
C VAL A 99 18.70 -30.62 6.19
N ASP A 100 19.87 -30.80 5.59
CA ASP A 100 20.37 -29.99 4.50
C ASP A 100 19.48 -30.15 3.25
N GLU A 101 19.14 -31.37 2.85
CA GLU A 101 18.23 -31.64 1.72
C GLU A 101 16.83 -31.03 1.95
N LEU A 102 16.32 -31.15 3.18
CA LEU A 102 15.03 -30.60 3.56
C LEU A 102 15.05 -29.06 3.56
N MET A 103 16.13 -28.45 4.05
CA MET A 103 16.30 -27.00 4.06
C MET A 103 16.44 -26.44 2.66
N GLU A 104 17.20 -27.10 1.77
CA GLU A 104 17.31 -26.75 0.36
C GLU A 104 15.93 -26.74 -0.31
N THR A 105 15.15 -27.81 -0.14
CA THR A 105 13.78 -27.89 -0.68
C THR A 105 12.89 -26.75 -0.18
N ALA A 106 13.00 -26.40 1.10
CA ALA A 106 12.18 -25.33 1.68
C ALA A 106 12.63 -23.94 1.22
N GLU A 107 13.93 -23.73 1.04
CA GLU A 107 14.51 -22.48 0.55
C GLU A 107 14.09 -22.21 -0.89
N ASP A 108 14.16 -23.23 -1.76
CA ASP A 108 13.71 -23.14 -3.15
C ASP A 108 12.23 -22.71 -3.24
N LEU A 109 11.35 -23.35 -2.45
CA LEU A 109 9.92 -23.00 -2.43
C LEU A 109 9.68 -21.55 -1.96
N VAL A 110 10.49 -21.07 -1.02
CA VAL A 110 10.37 -19.69 -0.51
C VAL A 110 10.87 -18.70 -1.53
N GLU A 111 11.98 -19.01 -2.21
CA GLU A 111 12.54 -18.16 -3.26
C GLU A 111 11.56 -18.02 -4.42
N ASP A 112 11.07 -19.14 -4.97
CA ASP A 112 10.10 -19.16 -6.06
C ASP A 112 8.85 -18.34 -5.73
N LEU A 113 8.30 -18.51 -4.53
CA LEU A 113 7.09 -17.81 -4.13
C LEU A 113 7.36 -16.32 -3.83
N SER A 114 8.51 -15.99 -3.27
CA SER A 114 8.93 -14.61 -3.01
C SER A 114 9.07 -13.83 -4.33
N ASP A 115 9.69 -14.44 -5.34
CA ASP A 115 9.86 -13.84 -6.65
C ASP A 115 8.51 -13.64 -7.35
N ARG A 116 7.62 -14.65 -7.30
CA ARG A 116 6.27 -14.53 -7.84
C ARG A 116 5.47 -13.42 -7.18
N LEU A 117 5.61 -13.22 -5.86
CA LEU A 117 4.98 -12.12 -5.14
C LEU A 117 5.52 -10.74 -5.56
N GLU A 118 6.82 -10.61 -5.81
CA GLU A 118 7.42 -9.35 -6.27
C GLU A 118 7.00 -9.04 -7.71
N ASP A 119 6.98 -10.04 -8.60
CA ASP A 119 6.48 -9.90 -9.96
C ASP A 119 5.02 -9.45 -10.00
N LEU A 120 4.18 -10.08 -9.16
CA LEU A 120 2.77 -9.70 -9.07
C LEU A 120 2.60 -8.26 -8.58
N LYS A 121 3.39 -7.86 -7.58
CA LYS A 121 3.41 -6.47 -7.09
C LYS A 121 3.77 -5.49 -8.20
N GLU A 122 4.76 -5.79 -9.04
CA GLU A 122 5.12 -4.93 -10.17
C GLU A 122 4.05 -4.92 -11.26
N LYS A 123 3.39 -6.06 -11.53
CA LYS A 123 2.24 -6.13 -12.45
C LYS A 123 1.07 -5.25 -11.98
N VAL A 124 0.72 -5.32 -10.69
CA VAL A 124 -0.32 -4.47 -10.10
C VAL A 124 0.04 -2.99 -10.25
N LYS A 125 1.30 -2.63 -9.99
CA LYS A 125 1.82 -1.27 -10.13
C LYS A 125 1.77 -0.76 -11.56
N GLU A 126 2.20 -1.55 -12.55
CA GLU A 126 2.17 -1.14 -13.97
C GLU A 126 0.74 -1.07 -14.53
N SER A 127 -0.13 -1.99 -14.12
CA SER A 127 -1.57 -1.93 -14.44
C SER A 127 -2.16 -0.61 -13.97
N TRP A 128 -1.91 -0.24 -12.71
CA TRP A 128 -2.40 1.03 -12.17
C TRP A 128 -1.74 2.26 -12.79
N LYS A 129 -0.45 2.24 -13.08
CA LYS A 129 0.23 3.33 -13.79
C LYS A 129 -0.35 3.57 -15.18
N THR A 130 -0.92 2.53 -15.81
CA THR A 130 -1.64 2.64 -17.07
C THR A 130 -3.01 3.26 -16.86
N THR A 131 -3.78 2.81 -15.86
CA THR A 131 -5.05 3.42 -15.47
C THR A 131 -4.90 4.91 -15.09
N LEU A 132 -3.88 5.29 -14.31
CA LEU A 132 -3.57 6.68 -13.99
C LEU A 132 -3.20 7.49 -15.24
N ARG A 133 -2.49 6.89 -16.20
CA ARG A 133 -2.16 7.55 -17.48
C ARG A 133 -3.41 7.75 -18.35
N GLU A 134 -4.32 6.79 -18.38
CA GLU A 134 -5.59 6.90 -19.10
C GLU A 134 -6.51 7.95 -18.47
N MET A 135 -6.66 7.93 -17.14
CA MET A 135 -7.34 9.00 -16.39
C MET A 135 -6.68 10.36 -16.66
N ARG A 136 -5.35 10.43 -16.72
CA ARG A 136 -4.60 11.66 -17.08
C ARG A 136 -4.86 12.11 -18.52
N LYS A 137 -5.08 11.19 -19.45
CA LYS A 137 -5.43 11.50 -20.84
C LYS A 137 -6.87 11.99 -21.00
N GLU A 138 -7.83 11.45 -20.24
CA GLU A 138 -9.20 11.99 -20.22
C GLU A 138 -9.25 13.40 -19.60
N ILE A 139 -8.35 13.70 -18.66
CA ILE A 139 -8.12 15.07 -18.15
C ILE A 139 -7.50 15.99 -19.25
N THR A 140 -6.89 15.43 -20.30
CA THR A 140 -6.13 16.18 -21.33
C THR A 140 -7.01 16.76 -22.45
N VAL A 141 -8.35 16.59 -22.44
CA VAL A 141 -9.20 17.24 -23.45
C VAL A 141 -9.37 18.75 -23.21
N GLU A 142 -9.08 19.30 -22.02
CA GLU A 142 -8.97 20.77 -21.87
C GLU A 142 -7.78 21.21 -20.99
N LYS A 143 -6.71 21.58 -21.71
CA LYS A 143 -5.58 22.47 -21.36
C LYS A 143 -4.42 21.93 -20.50
N SER A 144 -3.28 21.89 -21.19
CA SER A 144 -1.92 22.22 -20.74
C SER A 144 -1.01 21.09 -20.21
N LEU A 145 -0.59 20.26 -21.17
CA LEU A 145 0.79 19.92 -21.56
C LEU A 145 1.86 19.62 -20.48
N GLU A 146 2.41 18.42 -20.65
CA GLU A 146 3.85 18.05 -20.66
C GLU A 146 4.65 18.17 -19.36
N ALA A 147 4.67 17.07 -18.60
CA ALA A 147 5.77 16.77 -17.68
C ALA A 147 5.81 15.27 -17.29
N PRO A 148 7.00 14.62 -17.27
CA PRO A 148 7.19 13.24 -16.80
C PRO A 148 6.82 13.09 -15.30
N PRO A 149 6.64 11.85 -14.78
CA PRO A 149 6.51 11.64 -13.34
C PRO A 149 7.82 12.11 -12.72
N GLY A 150 7.80 13.26 -12.04
CA GLY A 150 9.00 14.11 -12.05
C GLY A 150 8.76 15.50 -11.53
N SER A 151 7.86 16.16 -12.23
CA SER A 151 7.90 17.60 -12.38
C SER A 151 6.51 18.18 -12.23
N LEU A 152 5.80 17.75 -11.18
CA LEU A 152 4.71 18.53 -10.61
C LEU A 152 5.29 19.76 -9.88
N ARG A 153 5.98 20.63 -10.62
CA ARG A 153 5.94 22.04 -10.29
C ARG A 153 4.63 22.54 -10.88
N PRO A 154 3.64 22.94 -10.06
CA PRO A 154 2.42 23.51 -10.60
C PRO A 154 2.82 24.74 -11.42
N ARG A 155 2.35 24.78 -12.68
CA ARG A 155 2.55 25.92 -13.59
C ARG A 155 1.81 27.19 -13.12
N THR A 156 0.98 27.05 -12.10
CA THR A 156 0.33 28.11 -11.31
C THR A 156 0.99 28.23 -9.93
N PRO A 157 0.94 29.41 -9.28
CA PRO A 157 1.47 29.55 -7.94
C PRO A 157 0.78 28.56 -7.00
N SER A 158 1.54 27.62 -6.43
CA SER A 158 1.05 26.74 -5.38
C SER A 158 1.42 27.30 -4.02
N VAL A 159 0.48 27.18 -3.10
CA VAL A 159 0.70 27.50 -1.70
C VAL A 159 0.87 26.17 -0.98
N VAL A 160 2.02 25.98 -0.34
CA VAL A 160 2.26 24.80 0.50
C VAL A 160 1.51 25.00 1.81
N ILE A 161 0.53 24.14 2.06
CA ILE A 161 -0.15 24.07 3.36
C ILE A 161 0.62 23.06 4.22
N SER A 162 1.23 23.52 5.30
CA SER A 162 2.14 22.72 6.13
C SER A 162 1.43 21.65 6.99
N SER A 163 0.13 21.82 7.27
CA SER A 163 -0.62 20.90 8.11
C SER A 163 -2.05 20.68 7.62
N VAL A 164 -2.40 19.42 7.35
CA VAL A 164 -3.77 18.96 7.10
C VAL A 164 -4.04 17.82 8.08
N ARG A 165 -5.20 17.86 8.76
CA ARG A 165 -5.63 16.75 9.63
C ARG A 165 -6.43 15.76 8.79
N LEU A 166 -5.93 14.54 8.68
CA LEU A 166 -6.60 13.45 8.00
C LEU A 166 -7.02 12.39 9.03
N PRO A 167 -8.16 11.73 8.85
CA PRO A 167 -8.48 10.49 9.54
C PRO A 167 -7.38 9.45 9.36
N GLU A 168 -7.15 8.62 10.38
CA GLU A 168 -6.08 7.63 10.35
C GLU A 168 -6.27 6.57 9.24
N ALA A 169 -7.53 6.24 8.93
CA ALA A 169 -7.87 5.34 7.83
C ALA A 169 -7.40 5.90 6.47
N ASP A 170 -7.71 7.17 6.20
CA ASP A 170 -7.35 7.84 4.95
C ASP A 170 -5.82 8.01 4.81
N LEU A 171 -5.15 8.26 5.94
CA LEU A 171 -3.68 8.34 5.98
C LEU A 171 -3.05 6.99 5.61
N LYS A 172 -3.59 5.86 6.09
CA LYS A 172 -3.08 4.52 5.75
C LYS A 172 -3.20 4.22 4.25
N VAL A 173 -4.28 4.69 3.62
CA VAL A 173 -4.45 4.57 2.16
C VAL A 173 -3.38 5.38 1.44
N ILE A 174 -3.18 6.64 1.83
CA ILE A 174 -2.14 7.50 1.25
C ILE A 174 -0.75 6.88 1.43
N ASP A 175 -0.44 6.36 2.62
CA ASP A 175 0.82 5.70 2.92
C ASP A 175 1.06 4.48 2.04
N SER A 176 0.04 3.64 1.89
CA SER A 176 0.11 2.46 1.02
C SER A 176 0.41 2.85 -0.43
N LEU A 177 -0.18 3.95 -0.92
CA LEU A 177 0.07 4.46 -2.28
C LEU A 177 1.47 5.06 -2.45
N VAL A 178 2.03 5.69 -1.40
CA VAL A 178 3.41 6.19 -1.40
C VAL A 178 4.41 5.03 -1.30
N GLU A 179 4.18 4.07 -0.43
CA GLU A 179 5.00 2.86 -0.27
C GLU A 179 5.00 1.99 -1.53
N ALA A 180 3.86 1.91 -2.23
CA ALA A 180 3.74 1.29 -3.54
C ALA A 180 4.43 2.08 -4.67
N GLY A 181 4.94 3.28 -4.38
CA GLY A 181 5.62 4.15 -5.34
C GLY A 181 4.70 4.83 -6.36
N ILE A 182 3.38 4.83 -6.13
CA ILE A 182 2.40 5.52 -6.98
C ILE A 182 2.56 7.03 -6.85
N PHE A 183 2.78 7.51 -5.63
CA PHE A 183 3.14 8.90 -5.35
C PHE A 183 4.52 8.97 -4.73
N ARG A 184 5.27 10.04 -4.99
CA ARG A 184 6.62 10.24 -4.45
C ARG A 184 6.60 10.74 -3.01
N SER A 185 5.48 11.33 -2.59
CA SER A 185 5.29 11.84 -1.24
C SER A 185 3.82 11.87 -0.87
N ARG A 186 3.53 11.83 0.44
CA ARG A 186 2.18 12.00 0.98
C ARG A 186 1.51 13.28 0.50
N ASN A 187 2.27 14.38 0.42
CA ASN A 187 1.75 15.67 -0.05
C ASN A 187 1.34 15.64 -1.53
N GLU A 188 2.05 14.88 -2.37
CA GLU A 188 1.67 14.70 -3.78
C GLU A 188 0.35 13.92 -3.90
N ALA A 189 0.20 12.85 -3.11
CA ALA A 189 -1.04 12.08 -3.04
C ALA A 189 -2.22 12.94 -2.58
N ILE A 190 -2.04 13.72 -1.50
CA ILE A 190 -3.06 14.62 -0.96
C ILE A 190 -3.46 15.67 -2.00
N ALA A 191 -2.48 16.31 -2.66
CA ALA A 191 -2.76 17.31 -3.69
C ALA A 191 -3.57 16.72 -4.86
N PHE A 192 -3.24 15.50 -5.28
CA PHE A 192 -4.00 14.78 -6.31
C PHE A 192 -5.46 14.55 -5.89
N PHE A 193 -5.69 13.99 -4.70
CA PHE A 193 -7.04 13.70 -4.21
C PHE A 193 -7.87 14.97 -3.97
N VAL A 194 -7.28 16.02 -3.39
CA VAL A 194 -7.96 17.31 -3.19
C VAL A 194 -8.40 17.90 -4.52
N HIS A 195 -7.54 17.86 -5.53
CA HIS A 195 -7.88 18.38 -6.85
C HIS A 195 -9.01 17.58 -7.51
N ARG A 196 -9.00 16.24 -7.41
CA ARG A 196 -10.12 15.39 -7.86
C ARG A 196 -11.40 15.68 -7.10
N GLY A 197 -11.31 15.86 -5.78
CA GLY A 197 -12.46 16.22 -4.94
C GLY A 197 -13.10 17.54 -5.35
N ILE A 198 -12.28 18.54 -5.68
CA ILE A 198 -12.75 19.85 -6.20
C ILE A 198 -13.41 19.68 -7.57
N GLU A 199 -12.83 18.91 -8.48
CA GLU A 199 -13.42 18.69 -9.81
C GLU A 199 -14.73 17.92 -9.77
N ALA A 200 -14.82 16.85 -8.99
CA ALA A 200 -16.05 16.10 -8.79
C ALA A 200 -17.16 16.97 -8.15
N SER A 201 -16.74 18.04 -7.48
CA SER A 201 -17.58 18.99 -6.75
C SER A 201 -17.87 20.28 -7.53
N LYS A 202 -17.44 20.38 -8.78
CA LYS A 202 -17.42 21.64 -9.54
C LYS A 202 -18.79 22.34 -9.58
N ASP A 203 -19.85 21.60 -9.89
CA ASP A 203 -21.19 22.15 -10.10
C ASP A 203 -21.79 22.83 -8.85
N TRP A 204 -21.57 22.25 -7.66
CA TRP A 204 -22.09 22.85 -6.42
C TRP A 204 -21.14 23.91 -5.87
N LEU A 205 -19.83 23.77 -6.08
CA LEU A 205 -18.85 24.80 -5.73
C LEU A 205 -19.07 26.08 -6.55
N GLU A 206 -19.41 25.97 -7.84
CA GLU A 206 -19.78 27.12 -8.68
C GLU A 206 -21.06 27.81 -8.17
N LYS A 207 -22.07 27.05 -7.73
CA LYS A 207 -23.28 27.60 -7.10
C LYS A 207 -22.97 28.32 -5.77
N ILE A 208 -22.06 27.79 -4.97
CA ILE A 208 -21.62 28.46 -3.73
C ILE A 208 -20.86 29.74 -4.06
N ASN A 209 -19.93 29.70 -5.01
CA ASN A 209 -19.14 30.86 -5.39
C ASN A 209 -20.02 31.99 -5.92
N SER A 210 -20.98 31.68 -6.79
CA SER A 210 -21.95 32.67 -7.28
C SER A 210 -22.83 33.24 -6.16
N THR A 211 -23.23 32.41 -5.19
CA THR A 211 -23.97 32.88 -4.01
C THR A 211 -23.13 33.81 -3.13
N LEU A 212 -21.86 33.46 -2.89
CA LEU A 212 -20.92 34.31 -2.13
C LEU A 212 -20.63 35.64 -2.83
N GLU A 213 -20.56 35.63 -4.15
CA GLU A 213 -20.37 36.84 -4.95
C GLU A 213 -21.59 37.77 -4.87
N ASN A 214 -22.80 37.21 -4.88
CA ASN A 214 -24.03 37.97 -4.65
C ASN A 214 -24.07 38.59 -3.25
N ILE A 215 -23.64 37.85 -2.21
CA ILE A 215 -23.54 38.38 -0.84
C ILE A 215 -22.59 39.58 -0.80
N ARG A 216 -21.43 39.50 -1.48
CA ARG A 216 -20.46 40.61 -1.54
C ARG A 216 -21.06 41.84 -2.22
N LYS A 217 -21.77 41.67 -3.35
CA LYS A 217 -22.44 42.77 -4.05
C LYS A 217 -23.48 43.46 -3.16
N LEU A 218 -24.31 42.67 -2.47
CA LEU A 218 -25.29 43.20 -1.52
C LEU A 218 -24.64 43.97 -0.37
N GLN A 219 -23.50 43.48 0.14
CA GLN A 219 -22.73 44.19 1.18
C GLN A 219 -22.17 45.53 0.66
N GLU A 220 -21.71 45.59 -0.59
CA GLU A 220 -21.24 46.84 -1.20
C GLU A 220 -22.37 47.82 -1.50
N GLU A 221 -23.52 47.34 -1.97
CA GLU A 221 -24.72 48.16 -2.20
C GLU A 221 -25.22 48.76 -0.89
N ALA A 222 -25.37 47.94 0.16
CA ALA A 222 -25.77 48.42 1.48
C ALA A 222 -24.78 49.46 2.03
N LYS A 223 -23.47 49.24 1.82
CA LYS A 223 -22.43 50.20 2.24
C LYS A 223 -22.55 51.53 1.48
N ARG A 224 -22.81 51.49 0.16
CA ARG A 224 -23.01 52.70 -0.66
C ARG A 224 -24.26 53.46 -0.25
N GLU A 225 -25.36 52.76 0.03
CA GLU A 225 -26.62 53.37 0.46
C GLU A 225 -26.46 54.06 1.83
N ILE A 226 -25.78 53.42 2.78
CA ILE A 226 -25.44 54.04 4.07
C ILE A 226 -24.57 55.29 3.87
N MET A 227 -23.55 55.23 3.01
CA MET A 227 -22.70 56.40 2.72
C MET A 227 -23.48 57.54 2.08
N SER A 228 -24.38 57.25 1.13
CA SER A 228 -25.25 58.24 0.49
C SER A 228 -26.16 58.93 1.50
N LEU A 229 -26.75 58.18 2.44
CA LEU A 229 -27.61 58.73 3.49
C LEU A 229 -26.82 59.60 4.49
N LEU A 230 -25.57 59.22 4.80
CA LEU A 230 -24.69 60.04 5.62
C LEU A 230 -24.33 61.36 4.93
N ASP A 231 -24.02 61.34 3.63
CA ASP A 231 -23.70 62.56 2.86
C ASP A 231 -24.93 63.50 2.76
N GLU A 232 -26.12 62.98 2.43
CA GLU A 232 -27.36 63.79 2.39
C GLU A 232 -27.74 64.39 3.76
N SER A 233 -27.46 63.66 4.84
CA SER A 233 -27.70 64.17 6.20
C SER A 233 -26.71 65.27 6.58
N SER A 234 -25.50 65.26 6.01
CA SER A 234 -24.47 66.28 6.23
C SER A 234 -24.79 67.58 5.48
N GLU A 235 -25.26 67.49 4.23
CA GLU A 235 -25.68 68.64 3.42
C GLU A 235 -26.92 69.36 4.00
N LYS A 236 -27.88 68.62 4.58
CA LYS A 236 -29.06 69.20 5.26
C LYS A 236 -28.71 69.94 6.56
N ILE A 237 -27.61 69.59 7.21
CA ILE A 237 -27.12 70.28 8.42
C ILE A 237 -26.41 71.57 8.05
N GLU A 238 -25.68 71.61 6.92
CA GLU A 238 -25.04 72.83 6.42
C GLU A 238 -26.04 73.82 5.78
N ALA A 239 -27.09 73.35 5.13
CA ALA A 239 -28.13 74.21 4.54
C ALA A 239 -29.05 74.91 5.56
N ASN A 240 -28.99 74.51 6.84
CA ASN A 240 -29.82 75.04 7.92
C ASN A 240 -29.02 75.86 8.96
N ARG A 241 -27.82 76.31 8.57
CA ARG A 241 -26.91 77.18 9.34
C ARG A 241 -26.72 78.51 8.63
#